data_AF-A0A836KR87-F1
#
_entry.id   AF-A0A836KR87-F1
#
_cell.length_a   1.000
_cell.length_b   1.000
_cell.length_c   1.000
_cell.angle_alpha   90.00
_cell.angle_beta   90.00
_cell.angle_gamma   90.00
#
_symmetry.space_group_name_H-M   'P 1'
#
loop_
_entity.id
_entity.type
_entity.pdbx_description
1 polymer ?
#
loop_
_entity_poly.entity_id
_entity_poly.type
_entity_poly.pdbx_seq_one_letter_code
_entity_poly.pdbx_strand_id
1 'polypeptide(L)'
;MSFTRSHLLRSAYDELVVVGSRWTRILTVSANAAEVGPPHVQSHLAHPTITVIPTLHVAGIKFYDRVLEYIDNAVKRNKDTLVLLEGICDSEAAEKQQMQEYEDIMNNDALRQTMLAKADDNTLYSPEVMREICQEMDVRYELLRSMESKVRLQECYLKPKLAAMCGLNLRNHADLHMHEVQRLLEEESVRLQVLGERLPSSIAVSQLGSFPVIRKHRERKVAQVARMHCTHWFEQETDGEVIIPWGYFHAEAIIHYILAGNKCAADEVGNDAGAAALSTGASGNAGTASSSAKANTTSSTGLGALGATAVASSEFEAAAATEHSPPRLVFVEADELLAKVPFNVPKELIEPAPDGRSGSS
;
A
#
# COMPACT_ATOMS: atom_id res chain seq x y z
N MET A 1 -24.67 -31.82 -16.24
CA MET A 1 -23.28 -31.71 -16.74
C MET A 1 -22.51 -30.87 -15.74
N SER A 2 -21.61 -31.46 -14.96
CA SER A 2 -20.77 -30.73 -14.01
C SER A 2 -19.56 -30.17 -14.74
N PHE A 3 -19.42 -28.84 -14.76
CA PHE A 3 -18.17 -28.21 -15.20
C PHE A 3 -17.11 -28.44 -14.12
N THR A 4 -16.29 -29.47 -14.31
CA THR A 4 -15.06 -29.65 -13.54
C THR A 4 -14.08 -28.59 -14.01
N ARG A 5 -13.92 -27.50 -13.24
CA ARG A 5 -12.80 -26.57 -13.43
C ARG A 5 -11.52 -27.40 -13.31
N SER A 6 -10.80 -27.53 -14.41
CA SER A 6 -9.43 -28.06 -14.42
C SER A 6 -8.55 -27.09 -13.61
N HIS A 7 -8.37 -27.39 -12.32
CA HIS A 7 -7.30 -26.79 -11.54
C HIS A 7 -5.98 -27.23 -12.18
N LEU A 8 -5.32 -26.31 -12.88
CA LEU A 8 -3.89 -26.44 -13.14
C LEU A 8 -3.20 -26.41 -11.77
N LEU A 9 -2.94 -27.60 -11.21
CA LEU A 9 -2.16 -27.78 -9.98
C LEU A 9 -0.69 -27.45 -10.28
N ARG A 10 -0.38 -26.16 -10.47
CA ARG A 10 1.00 -25.68 -10.41
C ARG A 10 1.29 -25.33 -8.96
N SER A 11 2.43 -25.75 -8.44
CA SER A 11 2.82 -25.31 -7.10
C SER A 11 3.11 -23.81 -7.11
N ALA A 12 3.02 -23.16 -5.95
CA ALA A 12 3.37 -21.74 -5.82
C ALA A 12 4.81 -21.47 -6.32
N TYR A 13 5.71 -22.44 -6.13
CA TYR A 13 7.06 -22.37 -6.67
C TYR A 13 7.12 -22.35 -8.19
N ASP A 14 6.36 -23.24 -8.86
CA ASP A 14 6.34 -23.30 -10.33
C ASP A 14 5.85 -21.98 -10.94
N GLU A 15 4.91 -21.31 -10.27
CA GLU A 15 4.46 -19.97 -10.67
C GLU A 15 5.57 -18.94 -10.46
N LEU A 16 6.15 -18.87 -9.26
CA LEU A 16 7.19 -17.89 -8.91
C LEU A 16 8.45 -18.00 -9.78
N VAL A 17 8.86 -19.22 -10.15
CA VAL A 17 10.03 -19.45 -11.01
C VAL A 17 9.76 -18.97 -12.44
N VAL A 18 8.56 -19.22 -12.97
CA VAL A 18 8.21 -18.85 -14.35
C VAL A 18 7.95 -17.35 -14.47
N VAL A 19 7.22 -16.77 -13.51
CA VAL A 19 6.77 -15.38 -13.55
C VAL A 19 7.84 -14.44 -12.99
N GLY A 20 8.52 -14.82 -11.91
CA GLY A 20 9.41 -13.91 -11.17
C GLY A 20 8.69 -12.67 -10.66
N SER A 21 9.46 -11.66 -10.27
CA SER A 21 8.94 -10.34 -9.93
C SER A 21 8.77 -9.52 -11.21
N ARG A 22 7.51 -9.25 -11.59
CA ARG A 22 7.15 -8.40 -12.73
C ARG A 22 6.83 -7.01 -12.23
N TRP A 23 7.68 -6.05 -12.57
CA TRP A 23 7.50 -4.68 -12.10
C TRP A 23 6.58 -3.95 -13.05
N THR A 24 5.47 -3.47 -12.52
CA THR A 24 4.43 -2.81 -13.30
C THR A 24 4.49 -1.32 -13.04
N ARG A 25 4.53 -0.54 -14.12
CA ARG A 25 4.37 0.91 -14.03
C ARG A 25 2.95 1.29 -14.44
N ILE A 26 2.35 2.17 -13.66
CA ILE A 26 1.06 2.78 -13.92
C ILE A 26 1.32 4.26 -14.18
N LEU A 27 0.88 4.72 -15.34
CA LEU A 27 0.98 6.10 -15.78
C LEU A 27 -0.29 6.84 -15.39
N THR A 28 -0.16 8.09 -14.96
CA THR A 28 -1.31 8.98 -14.82
C THR A 28 -1.48 9.83 -16.07
N VAL A 29 -2.70 9.84 -16.60
CA VAL A 29 -3.07 10.62 -17.77
C VAL A 29 -4.19 11.57 -17.38
N SER A 30 -4.12 12.83 -17.81
CA SER A 30 -5.23 13.76 -17.61
C SER A 30 -6.48 13.26 -18.35
N ALA A 31 -7.60 13.16 -17.64
CA ALA A 31 -8.89 12.76 -18.22
C ALA A 31 -9.34 13.73 -19.33
N ASN A 32 -8.93 15.00 -19.22
CA ASN A 32 -9.28 16.08 -20.15
C ASN A 32 -8.12 16.41 -21.10
N ALA A 33 -7.19 15.48 -21.37
CA ALA A 33 -6.02 15.75 -22.21
C ALA A 33 -6.38 16.43 -23.56
N ALA A 34 -7.52 16.07 -24.16
CA ALA A 34 -8.02 16.69 -25.39
C ALA A 34 -8.42 18.17 -25.26
N GLU A 35 -8.85 18.61 -24.07
CA GLU A 35 -9.25 20.00 -23.79
C GLU A 35 -8.05 20.92 -23.46
N VAL A 36 -6.94 20.34 -22.97
CA VAL A 36 -5.73 21.10 -22.59
C VAL A 36 -4.94 21.59 -23.81
N GLY A 37 -5.29 21.13 -25.02
CA GLY A 37 -4.74 21.62 -26.28
C GLY A 37 -3.71 20.68 -26.90
N PRO A 38 -3.01 21.13 -27.96
CA PRO A 38 -2.09 20.30 -28.74
C PRO A 38 -0.91 19.75 -27.91
N PRO A 39 -0.22 18.68 -28.36
CA PRO A 39 0.78 17.95 -27.58
C PRO A 39 1.90 18.79 -26.94
N HIS A 40 2.26 19.93 -27.54
CA HIS A 40 3.26 20.85 -27.01
C HIS A 40 2.78 21.69 -25.81
N VAL A 41 1.48 21.73 -25.55
CA VAL A 41 0.88 22.32 -24.36
C VAL A 41 0.76 21.27 -23.26
N GLN A 42 0.46 20.01 -23.63
CA GLN A 42 0.41 18.86 -22.72
C GLN A 42 1.78 18.50 -22.14
N SER A 43 2.89 18.80 -22.81
CA SER A 43 4.25 18.56 -22.29
C SER A 43 4.61 19.35 -21.03
N HIS A 44 3.78 20.34 -20.64
CA HIS A 44 3.93 21.08 -19.39
C HIS A 44 3.15 20.46 -18.22
N LEU A 45 2.25 19.51 -18.47
CA LEU A 45 1.54 18.82 -17.41
C LEU A 45 2.49 17.85 -16.72
N ALA A 46 2.38 17.75 -15.40
CA ALA A 46 3.07 16.71 -14.66
C ALA A 46 2.51 15.32 -15.00
N HIS A 47 3.38 14.33 -14.97
CA HIS A 47 3.05 12.93 -15.24
C HIS A 47 3.53 12.06 -14.08
N PRO A 48 2.91 12.18 -12.89
CA PRO A 48 3.24 11.30 -11.78
C PRO A 48 3.02 9.83 -12.17
N THR A 49 3.75 8.93 -11.53
CA THR A 49 3.68 7.50 -11.84
C THR A 49 3.61 6.66 -10.57
N ILE A 50 3.10 5.45 -10.71
CA ILE A 50 3.14 4.43 -9.66
C ILE A 50 3.91 3.24 -10.19
N THR A 51 4.91 2.77 -9.44
CA THR A 51 5.66 1.56 -9.76
C THR A 51 5.40 0.51 -8.68
N VAL A 52 4.80 -0.62 -9.06
CA VAL A 52 4.56 -1.76 -8.18
C VAL A 52 5.66 -2.79 -8.36
N ILE A 53 6.33 -3.17 -7.28
CA ILE A 53 7.45 -4.13 -7.25
C ILE A 53 7.04 -5.32 -6.37
N PRO A 54 6.63 -6.46 -6.97
CA PRO A 54 6.33 -7.68 -6.21
C PRO A 54 7.56 -8.20 -5.47
N THR A 55 7.51 -8.31 -4.15
CA THR A 55 8.59 -8.82 -3.29
C THR A 55 8.20 -10.14 -2.61
N LEU A 56 9.16 -10.83 -2.00
CA LEU A 56 8.92 -11.97 -1.11
C LEU A 56 9.61 -11.69 0.22
N HIS A 57 9.10 -12.27 1.30
CA HIS A 57 9.77 -12.21 2.61
C HIS A 57 11.15 -12.90 2.61
N VAL A 58 11.34 -13.89 1.73
CA VAL A 58 12.61 -14.59 1.51
C VAL A 58 12.90 -14.64 0.01
N ALA A 59 14.08 -14.13 -0.38
CA ALA A 59 14.52 -14.10 -1.77
C ALA A 59 16.05 -14.09 -1.86
N GLY A 60 16.56 -14.26 -3.08
CA GLY A 60 17.98 -14.17 -3.37
C GLY A 60 18.51 -12.75 -3.18
N ILE A 61 19.76 -12.64 -2.71
CA ILE A 61 20.45 -11.36 -2.51
C ILE A 61 20.41 -10.50 -3.79
N LYS A 62 20.69 -11.12 -4.95
CA LYS A 62 20.65 -10.45 -6.26
C LYS A 62 19.29 -9.83 -6.60
N PHE A 63 18.20 -10.44 -6.14
CA PHE A 63 16.86 -9.88 -6.35
C PHE A 63 16.71 -8.61 -5.51
N TYR A 64 17.02 -8.66 -4.21
CA TYR A 64 16.93 -7.49 -3.35
C TYR A 64 17.88 -6.37 -3.75
N ASP A 65 19.10 -6.69 -4.18
CA ASP A 65 20.04 -5.68 -4.69
C ASP A 65 19.46 -4.94 -5.89
N ARG A 66 18.74 -5.64 -6.77
CA ARG A 66 18.08 -5.01 -7.91
C ARG A 66 16.93 -4.09 -7.48
N VAL A 67 16.14 -4.50 -6.47
CA VAL A 67 15.08 -3.65 -5.87
C VAL A 67 15.70 -2.40 -5.24
N LEU A 68 16.76 -2.56 -4.45
CA LEU A 68 17.50 -1.46 -3.81
C LEU A 68 18.06 -0.49 -4.86
N GLU A 69 18.74 -1.01 -5.88
CA GLU A 69 19.31 -0.20 -6.97
C GLU A 69 18.23 0.62 -7.67
N TYR A 70 17.05 0.03 -7.93
CA TYR A 70 15.96 0.77 -8.55
C TYR A 70 15.45 1.91 -7.67
N ILE A 71 15.15 1.61 -6.40
CA ILE A 71 14.57 2.59 -5.47
C ILE A 71 15.56 3.71 -5.18
N ASP A 72 16.83 3.38 -4.94
CA ASP A 72 17.90 4.36 -4.72
C ASP A 72 18.07 5.27 -5.95
N ASN A 73 18.07 4.71 -7.16
CA ASN A 73 18.14 5.50 -8.38
C ASN A 73 16.88 6.36 -8.59
N ALA A 74 15.69 5.89 -8.24
CA ALA A 74 14.47 6.68 -8.33
C ALA A 74 14.53 7.90 -7.39
N VAL A 75 14.86 7.67 -6.12
CA VAL A 75 15.00 8.72 -5.10
C VAL A 75 16.08 9.74 -5.47
N LYS A 76 17.22 9.29 -6.01
CA LYS A 76 18.30 10.20 -6.45
C LYS A 76 17.92 11.04 -7.68
N ARG A 77 17.10 10.49 -8.58
CA ARG A 77 16.64 11.21 -9.77
C ARG A 77 15.52 12.19 -9.45
N ASN A 78 14.65 11.86 -8.50
CA ASN A 78 13.48 12.65 -8.17
C ASN A 78 13.26 12.76 -6.67
N LYS A 79 13.34 13.98 -6.14
CA LYS A 79 13.06 14.29 -4.72
C LYS A 79 11.63 13.94 -4.32
N ASP A 80 10.70 13.99 -5.28
CA ASP A 80 9.27 13.70 -5.10
C ASP A 80 8.99 12.19 -5.34
N THR A 81 9.91 11.34 -4.88
CA THR A 81 9.74 9.88 -4.84
C THR A 81 9.25 9.47 -3.45
N LEU A 82 8.21 8.65 -3.41
CA LEU A 82 7.63 8.08 -2.19
C LEU A 82 7.68 6.57 -2.25
N VAL A 83 8.09 5.89 -1.18
CA VAL A 83 8.10 4.43 -1.10
C VAL A 83 7.11 3.98 -0.03
N LEU A 84 6.00 3.36 -0.45
CA LEU A 84 4.98 2.84 0.45
C LEU A 84 5.39 1.44 0.91
N LEU A 85 5.91 1.33 2.13
CA LEU A 85 6.35 0.06 2.70
C LEU A 85 5.17 -0.76 3.21
N GLU A 86 5.34 -2.08 3.11
CA GLU A 86 4.46 -3.04 3.77
C GLU A 86 4.81 -3.16 5.26
N GLY A 87 3.81 -3.00 6.14
CA GLY A 87 3.98 -3.10 7.58
C GLY A 87 2.78 -2.57 8.36
N ILE A 88 2.10 -3.46 9.08
CA ILE A 88 1.03 -3.08 10.01
C ILE A 88 1.67 -2.39 11.21
N CYS A 89 1.22 -1.17 11.50
CA CYS A 89 1.69 -0.43 12.67
C CYS A 89 0.77 -0.71 13.87
N ASP A 90 1.36 -1.03 15.01
CA ASP A 90 0.62 -1.26 16.26
C ASP A 90 -0.13 -0.01 16.72
N SER A 91 0.46 1.17 16.51
CA SER A 91 -0.12 2.46 16.86
C SER A 91 0.48 3.61 16.04
N GLU A 92 -0.17 4.77 16.07
CA GLU A 92 0.41 6.02 15.53
C GLU A 92 1.73 6.39 16.22
N ALA A 93 1.91 6.03 17.50
CA ALA A 93 3.14 6.30 18.22
C ALA A 93 4.30 5.43 17.69
N ALA A 94 4.04 4.15 17.40
CA ALA A 94 5.02 3.25 16.79
C ALA A 94 5.39 3.71 15.38
N GLU A 95 4.40 4.21 14.63
CA GLU A 95 4.63 4.81 13.31
C GLU A 95 5.58 6.01 13.41
N LYS A 96 5.29 6.97 14.30
CA LYS A 96 6.13 8.15 14.54
C LYS A 96 7.53 7.77 14.98
N GLN A 97 7.67 6.78 15.85
CA GLN A 97 8.96 6.27 16.29
C GLN A 97 9.78 5.68 15.13
N GLN A 98 9.14 4.88 14.27
CA GLN A 98 9.80 4.32 13.08
C GLN A 98 10.26 5.41 12.11
N MET A 99 9.44 6.45 11.91
CA MET A 99 9.82 7.58 11.07
C MET A 99 10.99 8.37 11.66
N GLN A 100 11.02 8.57 12.99
CA GLN A 100 12.16 9.19 13.67
C GLN A 100 13.44 8.35 13.51
N GLU A 101 13.35 7.03 13.62
CA GLU A 101 14.49 6.15 13.41
C GLU A 101 15.08 6.30 11.99
N TYR A 102 14.23 6.41 10.97
CA TYR A 102 14.68 6.64 9.60
C TYR A 102 15.40 7.99 9.44
N GLU A 103 14.90 9.04 10.09
CA GLU A 103 15.56 10.34 10.12
C GLU A 103 16.93 10.25 10.82
N ASP A 104 16.99 9.58 11.97
CA ASP A 104 18.22 9.43 12.74
C ASP A 104 19.29 8.65 11.96
N ILE A 105 18.90 7.58 11.25
CA ILE A 105 19.79 6.80 10.38
C ILE A 105 20.31 7.67 9.23
N MET A 106 19.42 8.41 8.55
CA MET A 106 19.79 9.21 7.38
C MET A 106 20.73 10.37 7.73
N ASN A 107 20.52 10.99 8.90
CA ASN A 107 21.31 12.12 9.37
C ASN A 107 22.63 11.73 10.05
N ASN A 108 22.89 10.42 10.25
CA ASN A 108 24.10 9.92 10.89
C ASN A 108 24.86 8.94 9.98
N ASP A 109 25.92 9.42 9.35
CA ASP A 109 26.75 8.63 8.44
C ASP A 109 27.31 7.34 9.08
N ALA A 110 27.73 7.40 10.35
CA ALA A 110 28.28 6.23 11.04
C ALA A 110 27.19 5.17 11.30
N LEU A 111 25.99 5.61 11.70
CA LEU A 111 24.85 4.73 11.89
C LEU A 111 24.41 4.12 10.55
N ARG A 112 24.33 4.92 9.48
CA ARG A 112 24.03 4.45 8.12
C ARG A 112 25.01 3.35 7.68
N GLN A 113 26.31 3.58 7.79
CA GLN A 113 27.31 2.57 7.43
C GLN A 113 27.22 1.31 8.30
N THR A 114 26.93 1.47 9.59
CA THR A 114 26.72 0.34 10.51
C THR A 114 25.52 -0.51 10.09
N MET A 115 24.39 0.12 9.74
CA MET A 115 23.19 -0.58 9.30
C MET A 115 23.42 -1.37 8.00
N LEU A 116 24.11 -0.75 7.03
CA LEU A 116 24.48 -1.42 5.78
C LEU A 116 25.38 -2.64 6.03
N ALA A 117 26.44 -2.46 6.82
CA ALA A 117 27.37 -3.55 7.14
C ALA A 117 26.66 -4.69 7.88
N LYS A 118 25.82 -4.38 8.87
CA LYS A 118 25.04 -5.41 9.60
C LYS A 118 24.09 -6.18 8.70
N ALA A 119 23.47 -5.53 7.72
CA ALA A 119 22.61 -6.19 6.74
C ALA A 119 23.42 -7.12 5.81
N ASP A 120 24.58 -6.66 5.33
CA ASP A 120 25.49 -7.47 4.50
C ASP A 120 25.99 -8.72 5.24
N ASP A 121 26.46 -8.52 6.46
CA ASP A 121 27.01 -9.55 7.33
C ASP A 121 25.93 -10.44 7.98
N ASN A 122 24.64 -10.12 7.79
CA ASN A 122 23.50 -10.82 8.40
C ASN A 122 23.56 -10.84 9.94
N THR A 123 23.98 -9.73 10.54
CA THR A 123 24.17 -9.56 12.00
C THR A 123 23.19 -8.56 12.62
N LEU A 124 22.15 -8.17 11.89
CA LEU A 124 21.15 -7.21 12.39
C LEU A 124 20.40 -7.73 13.62
N TYR A 125 20.03 -9.01 13.61
CA TYR A 125 19.28 -9.67 14.67
C TYR A 125 20.07 -10.85 15.25
N SER A 126 19.79 -11.18 16.51
CA SER A 126 20.34 -12.39 17.11
C SER A 126 19.73 -13.64 16.46
N PRO A 127 20.38 -14.81 16.57
CA PRO A 127 19.82 -16.08 16.08
C PRO A 127 18.42 -16.38 16.62
N GLU A 128 18.13 -16.01 17.86
CA GLU A 128 16.84 -16.20 18.53
C GLU A 128 15.76 -15.36 17.85
N VAL A 129 16.01 -14.06 17.66
CA VAL A 129 15.08 -13.16 16.98
C VAL A 129 14.86 -13.56 15.52
N MET A 130 15.92 -13.97 14.81
CA MET A 130 15.76 -14.49 13.44
C MET A 130 14.89 -15.75 13.39
N ARG A 131 14.93 -16.60 14.42
CA ARG A 131 14.09 -17.79 14.50
C ARG A 131 12.63 -17.43 14.73
N GLU A 132 12.34 -16.44 15.59
CA GLU A 132 11.00 -15.90 15.83
C GLU A 132 10.41 -15.33 14.54
N ILE A 133 11.16 -14.46 13.85
CA ILE A 133 10.76 -13.89 12.56
C ILE A 133 10.49 -14.99 11.52
N CYS A 134 11.39 -15.99 11.43
CA CYS A 134 11.19 -17.12 10.52
C CYS A 134 9.91 -17.91 10.87
N GLN A 135 9.63 -18.13 12.15
CA GLN A 135 8.43 -18.84 12.59
C GLN A 135 7.16 -18.05 12.23
N GLU A 136 7.16 -16.73 12.38
CA GLU A 136 6.03 -15.88 12.01
C GLU A 136 5.74 -15.90 10.51
N MET A 137 6.78 -15.98 9.68
CA MET A 137 6.67 -16.00 8.22
C MET A 137 6.57 -17.41 7.61
N ASP A 138 6.48 -18.45 8.44
CA ASP A 138 6.51 -19.86 8.03
C ASP A 138 7.75 -20.22 7.17
N VAL A 139 8.90 -19.63 7.50
CA VAL A 139 10.19 -19.86 6.84
C VAL A 139 11.03 -20.85 7.65
N ARG A 140 11.62 -21.83 6.98
CA ARG A 140 12.49 -22.84 7.61
C ARG A 140 13.84 -22.24 8.02
N TYR A 141 13.97 -21.79 9.27
CA TYR A 141 15.16 -21.14 9.81
C TYR A 141 16.47 -21.90 9.57
N GLU A 142 16.51 -23.21 9.87
CA GLU A 142 17.74 -24.01 9.72
C GLU A 142 18.20 -24.09 8.25
N LEU A 143 17.25 -24.18 7.32
CA LEU A 143 17.53 -24.17 5.89
C LEU A 143 17.98 -22.79 5.42
N LEU A 144 17.27 -21.73 5.83
CA LEU A 144 17.65 -20.35 5.54
C LEU A 144 19.08 -20.08 6.01
N ARG A 145 19.44 -20.48 7.23
CA ARG A 145 20.78 -20.31 7.79
C ARG A 145 21.84 -21.03 6.96
N SER A 146 21.57 -22.26 6.49
CA SER A 146 22.47 -22.98 5.59
C SER A 146 22.65 -22.31 4.21
N MET A 147 21.79 -21.34 3.89
CA MET A 147 21.73 -20.62 2.61
C MET A 147 21.83 -19.11 2.76
N GLU A 148 22.27 -18.60 3.93
CA GLU A 148 22.89 -17.27 4.02
C GLU A 148 23.99 -17.18 2.94
N SER A 149 24.58 -16.07 2.55
CA SER A 149 25.41 -15.98 1.31
C SER A 149 24.63 -16.03 0.00
N LYS A 150 23.44 -16.65 -0.07
CA LYS A 150 22.62 -16.67 -1.31
C LYS A 150 21.26 -16.01 -1.13
N VAL A 151 20.57 -16.33 -0.05
CA VAL A 151 19.24 -15.80 0.25
C VAL A 151 19.26 -15.01 1.56
N ARG A 152 18.29 -14.10 1.69
CA ARG A 152 18.10 -13.26 2.86
C ARG A 152 16.61 -13.13 3.17
N LEU A 153 16.31 -12.78 4.42
CA LEU A 153 15.00 -12.25 4.77
C LEU A 153 14.93 -10.78 4.36
N GLN A 154 13.76 -10.36 3.90
CA GLN A 154 13.47 -8.97 3.57
C GLN A 154 13.71 -8.05 4.79
N GLU A 155 13.29 -8.49 5.98
CA GLU A 155 13.48 -7.79 7.26
C GLU A 155 14.96 -7.61 7.64
N CYS A 156 15.83 -8.55 7.25
CA CYS A 156 17.24 -8.53 7.62
C CYS A 156 18.13 -7.81 6.60
N TYR A 157 17.65 -7.66 5.35
CA TYR A 157 18.48 -7.20 4.25
C TYR A 157 17.88 -6.04 3.48
N LEU A 158 16.66 -6.19 2.95
CA LEU A 158 16.06 -5.15 2.10
C LEU A 158 15.66 -3.92 2.92
N LYS A 159 14.81 -4.10 3.94
CA LYS A 159 14.30 -2.99 4.77
C LYS A 159 15.38 -2.17 5.48
N PRO A 160 16.38 -2.76 6.16
CA PRO A 160 17.43 -1.96 6.80
C PRO A 160 18.27 -1.17 5.79
N LYS A 161 18.54 -1.74 4.61
CA LYS A 161 19.24 -1.02 3.54
C LYS A 161 18.39 0.09 2.94
N LEU A 162 17.08 -0.11 2.78
CA LEU A 162 16.16 0.96 2.39
C LEU A 162 16.13 2.09 3.42
N ALA A 163 16.06 1.79 4.72
CA ALA A 163 16.11 2.80 5.77
C ALA A 163 17.43 3.59 5.73
N ALA A 164 18.55 2.89 5.51
CA ALA A 164 19.87 3.49 5.41
C ALA A 164 20.07 4.34 4.14
N MET A 165 19.49 3.95 3.00
CA MET A 165 19.75 4.63 1.71
C MET A 165 18.69 5.68 1.36
N CYS A 166 17.44 5.45 1.77
CA CYS A 166 16.27 6.18 1.29
C CYS A 166 15.27 6.50 2.40
N GLY A 167 15.68 6.47 3.68
CA GLY A 167 14.80 6.53 4.85
C GLY A 167 13.75 7.65 4.81
N LEU A 168 14.13 8.86 4.37
CA LEU A 168 13.24 10.03 4.31
C LEU A 168 12.12 9.90 3.25
N ASN A 169 12.26 8.97 2.31
CA ASN A 169 11.27 8.70 1.26
C ASN A 169 10.34 7.54 1.63
N LEU A 170 10.62 6.80 2.71
CA LEU A 170 9.82 5.66 3.13
C LEU A 170 8.56 6.11 3.89
N ARG A 171 7.42 5.48 3.63
CA ARG A 171 6.16 5.69 4.38
C ARG A 171 5.52 4.35 4.68
N ASN A 172 5.06 4.18 5.91
CA ASN A 172 4.39 3.00 6.45
C ASN A 172 2.88 3.22 6.69
N HIS A 173 2.39 4.47 6.78
CA HIS A 173 0.98 4.80 7.01
C HIS A 173 0.01 4.40 5.88
N ALA A 174 0.53 3.89 4.76
CA ALA A 174 -0.29 3.37 3.67
C ALA A 174 -0.91 2.00 3.98
N ASP A 175 -0.36 1.25 4.94
CA ASP A 175 -0.93 0.00 5.44
C ASP A 175 -1.94 0.26 6.59
N LEU A 176 -2.66 -0.77 7.03
CA LEU A 176 -3.59 -0.66 8.15
C LEU A 176 -2.84 -0.49 9.48
N HIS A 177 -3.43 0.29 10.38
CA HIS A 177 -3.05 0.27 11.80
C HIS A 177 -3.81 -0.82 12.55
N MET A 178 -3.27 -1.29 13.68
CA MET A 178 -3.91 -2.34 14.47
C MET A 178 -5.33 -1.99 14.96
N HIS A 179 -5.64 -0.71 15.18
CA HIS A 179 -7.00 -0.29 15.51
C HIS A 179 -8.00 -0.52 14.36
N GLU A 180 -7.56 -0.29 13.11
CA GLU A 180 -8.37 -0.56 11.92
C GLU A 180 -8.57 -2.07 11.72
N VAL A 181 -7.51 -2.85 11.98
CA VAL A 181 -7.56 -4.30 11.95
C VAL A 181 -8.56 -4.85 12.97
N GLN A 182 -8.52 -4.36 14.21
CA GLN A 182 -9.45 -4.75 15.27
C GLN A 182 -10.90 -4.46 14.85
N ARG A 183 -11.17 -3.25 14.35
CA ARG A 183 -12.50 -2.88 13.85
C ARG A 183 -12.98 -3.82 12.74
N LEU A 184 -12.13 -4.13 11.76
CA LEU A 184 -12.48 -5.05 10.67
C LEU A 184 -12.75 -6.48 11.16
N LEU A 185 -12.01 -6.95 12.16
CA LEU A 185 -12.24 -8.26 12.77
C LEU A 185 -13.57 -8.31 13.56
N GLU A 186 -13.94 -7.22 14.23
CA GLU A 186 -15.23 -7.09 14.91
C GLU A 186 -16.40 -7.12 13.91
N GLU A 187 -16.32 -6.34 12.84
CA GLU A 187 -17.30 -6.34 11.75
C GLU A 187 -17.46 -7.73 11.12
N GLU A 188 -16.34 -8.41 10.87
CA GLU A 188 -16.34 -9.76 10.31
C GLU A 188 -16.89 -10.80 11.30
N SER A 189 -16.63 -10.63 12.60
CA SER A 189 -17.21 -11.47 13.66
C SER A 189 -18.74 -11.39 13.64
N VAL A 190 -19.29 -10.18 13.53
CA VAL A 190 -20.75 -9.97 13.43
C VAL A 190 -21.30 -10.65 12.18
N ARG A 191 -20.63 -10.49 11.03
CA ARG A 191 -21.05 -11.12 9.76
C ARG A 191 -21.05 -12.64 9.85
N LEU A 192 -20.00 -13.24 10.44
CA LEU A 192 -19.88 -14.69 10.58
C LEU A 192 -20.88 -15.26 11.59
N GLN A 193 -21.18 -14.54 12.67
CA GLN A 193 -22.21 -14.93 13.64
C GLN A 193 -23.59 -15.08 12.97
N VAL A 194 -23.94 -14.20 12.03
CA VAL A 194 -25.18 -14.31 11.24
C VAL A 194 -25.20 -15.59 10.38
N LEU A 195 -24.04 -16.09 9.96
CA LEU A 195 -23.89 -17.33 9.19
C LEU A 195 -23.71 -18.58 10.06
N GLY A 196 -23.73 -18.44 11.40
CA GLY A 196 -23.48 -19.54 12.34
C GLY A 196 -22.00 -19.92 12.47
N GLU A 197 -21.09 -19.12 11.90
CA GLU A 197 -19.64 -19.29 12.00
C GLU A 197 -19.05 -18.37 13.09
N ARG A 198 -17.82 -18.65 13.53
CA ARG A 198 -17.14 -17.85 14.55
C ARG A 198 -15.66 -17.69 14.24
N LEU A 199 -15.13 -16.51 14.54
CA LEU A 199 -13.68 -16.27 14.53
C LEU A 199 -13.01 -16.94 15.74
N PRO A 200 -11.70 -17.25 15.63
CA PRO A 200 -10.88 -17.62 16.78
C PRO A 200 -10.94 -16.55 17.88
N SER A 201 -10.82 -16.97 19.14
CA SER A 201 -10.82 -16.06 20.30
C SER A 201 -9.57 -15.18 20.40
N SER A 202 -8.50 -15.55 19.71
CA SER A 202 -7.26 -14.79 19.59
C SER A 202 -6.66 -15.08 18.22
N ILE A 203 -6.13 -14.03 17.58
CA ILE A 203 -5.48 -14.09 16.27
C ILE A 203 -4.08 -13.50 16.44
N ALA A 204 -3.06 -14.27 16.10
CA ALA A 204 -1.69 -13.77 16.11
C ALA A 204 -1.49 -12.76 14.97
N VAL A 205 -0.60 -11.78 15.15
CA VAL A 205 -0.29 -10.77 14.11
C VAL A 205 0.15 -11.43 12.79
N SER A 206 0.95 -12.48 12.88
CA SER A 206 1.39 -13.30 11.73
C SER A 206 0.23 -13.95 10.96
N GLN A 207 -0.92 -14.14 11.59
CA GLN A 207 -2.10 -14.74 10.97
C GLN A 207 -3.03 -13.73 10.33
N LEU A 208 -2.86 -12.42 10.60
CA LEU A 208 -3.75 -11.36 10.08
C LEU A 208 -3.83 -11.38 8.54
N GLY A 209 -2.71 -11.65 7.86
CA GLY A 209 -2.63 -11.76 6.41
C GLY A 209 -3.49 -12.89 5.82
N SER A 210 -3.87 -13.90 6.61
CA SER A 210 -4.72 -15.01 6.18
C SER A 210 -6.20 -14.63 6.10
N PHE A 211 -6.63 -13.53 6.75
CA PHE A 211 -8.02 -13.09 6.74
C PHE A 211 -8.32 -12.29 5.47
N PRO A 212 -9.24 -12.77 4.60
CA PRO A 212 -9.54 -12.10 3.34
C PRO A 212 -10.02 -10.65 3.52
N VAL A 213 -10.77 -10.37 4.60
CA VAL A 213 -11.26 -9.02 4.91
C VAL A 213 -10.10 -8.06 5.19
N ILE A 214 -9.11 -8.47 5.99
CA ILE A 214 -7.94 -7.65 6.32
C ILE A 214 -7.13 -7.41 5.06
N ARG A 215 -6.75 -8.48 4.36
CA ARG A 215 -5.97 -8.43 3.12
C ARG A 215 -6.58 -7.46 2.10
N LYS A 216 -7.88 -7.59 1.85
CA LYS A 216 -8.62 -6.74 0.91
C LYS A 216 -8.58 -5.27 1.29
N HIS A 217 -8.69 -4.93 2.58
CA HIS A 217 -8.65 -3.55 3.03
C HIS A 217 -7.23 -2.96 2.96
N ARG A 218 -6.19 -3.75 3.31
CA ARG A 218 -4.78 -3.34 3.14
C ARG A 218 -4.50 -2.97 1.68
N GLU A 219 -4.81 -3.87 0.75
CA GLU A 219 -4.58 -3.67 -0.69
C GLU A 219 -5.32 -2.44 -1.23
N ARG A 220 -6.54 -2.18 -0.77
CA ARG A 220 -7.32 -0.98 -1.15
C ARG A 220 -6.74 0.31 -0.58
N LYS A 221 -6.35 0.32 0.69
CA LYS A 221 -5.79 1.52 1.35
C LYS A 221 -4.52 1.97 0.64
N VAL A 222 -3.61 1.04 0.36
CA VAL A 222 -2.37 1.31 -0.38
C VAL A 222 -2.65 1.89 -1.77
N ALA A 223 -3.56 1.26 -2.52
CA ALA A 223 -3.97 1.74 -3.84
C ALA A 223 -4.56 3.16 -3.77
N GLN A 224 -5.41 3.44 -2.78
CA GLN A 224 -6.00 4.76 -2.57
C GLN A 224 -4.92 5.80 -2.23
N VAL A 225 -4.01 5.51 -1.29
CA VAL A 225 -2.92 6.41 -0.91
C VAL A 225 -2.02 6.72 -2.10
N ALA A 226 -1.64 5.72 -2.90
CA ALA A 226 -0.83 5.91 -4.09
C ALA A 226 -1.51 6.85 -5.12
N ARG A 227 -2.82 6.66 -5.34
CA ARG A 227 -3.60 7.54 -6.23
C ARG A 227 -3.70 8.96 -5.70
N MET A 228 -3.94 9.13 -4.40
CA MET A 228 -4.04 10.46 -3.78
C MET A 228 -2.75 11.26 -3.96
N HIS A 229 -1.58 10.65 -3.75
CA HIS A 229 -0.30 11.31 -4.02
C HIS A 229 -0.13 11.72 -5.47
N CYS A 230 -0.48 10.85 -6.42
CA CYS A 230 -0.40 11.20 -7.84
C CYS A 230 -1.35 12.35 -8.21
N THR A 231 -2.59 12.34 -7.71
CA THR A 231 -3.54 13.44 -7.91
C THR A 231 -3.01 14.75 -7.35
N HIS A 232 -2.47 14.72 -6.14
CA HIS A 232 -1.92 15.91 -5.49
C HIS A 232 -0.73 16.49 -6.27
N TRP A 233 0.21 15.64 -6.71
CA TRP A 233 1.35 16.06 -7.51
C TRP A 233 0.93 16.61 -8.88
N PHE A 234 -0.06 16.01 -9.52
CA PHE A 234 -0.60 16.53 -10.77
C PHE A 234 -1.19 17.93 -10.61
N GLU A 235 -1.93 18.19 -9.52
CA GLU A 235 -2.49 19.52 -9.20
C GLU A 235 -1.42 20.56 -8.91
N GLN A 236 -0.26 20.14 -8.43
CA GLN A 236 0.91 20.98 -8.16
C GLN A 236 1.88 21.07 -9.33
N GLU A 237 1.55 20.48 -10.49
CA GLU A 237 2.44 20.39 -11.65
C GLU A 237 3.83 19.82 -11.28
N THR A 238 3.84 18.82 -10.40
CA THR A 238 5.05 18.15 -9.92
C THR A 238 5.13 16.73 -10.48
N ASP A 239 6.24 16.40 -11.11
CA ASP A 239 6.52 15.01 -11.50
C ASP A 239 6.95 14.22 -10.26
N GLY A 240 6.18 13.21 -9.87
CA GLY A 240 6.46 12.36 -8.72
C GLY A 240 6.38 10.87 -9.04
N GLU A 241 6.94 10.03 -8.19
CA GLU A 241 6.83 8.57 -8.30
C GLU A 241 6.44 7.94 -6.96
N VAL A 242 5.36 7.15 -6.95
CA VAL A 242 5.04 6.27 -5.82
C VAL A 242 5.56 4.87 -6.12
N ILE A 243 6.43 4.33 -5.28
CA ILE A 243 6.96 2.96 -5.38
C ILE A 243 6.33 2.09 -4.31
N ILE A 244 5.84 0.91 -4.70
CA ILE A 244 5.11 -0.03 -3.84
C ILE A 244 5.84 -1.40 -3.85
N PRO A 245 6.86 -1.61 -3.00
CA PRO A 245 7.61 -2.86 -2.91
C PRO A 245 6.93 -3.90 -2.01
N TRP A 246 5.73 -4.36 -2.41
CA TRP A 246 4.84 -5.19 -1.59
C TRP A 246 4.89 -6.68 -1.97
N GLY A 247 4.48 -7.55 -1.04
CA GLY A 247 4.44 -8.99 -1.23
C GLY A 247 3.77 -9.42 -2.53
N TYR A 248 4.34 -10.44 -3.20
CA TYR A 248 3.92 -10.94 -4.52
C TYR A 248 2.42 -11.18 -4.61
N PHE A 249 1.83 -11.76 -3.57
CA PHE A 249 0.41 -12.07 -3.55
C PHE A 249 -0.51 -10.84 -3.40
N HIS A 250 0.02 -9.68 -2.99
CA HIS A 250 -0.76 -8.44 -2.90
C HIS A 250 -0.72 -7.61 -4.19
N ALA A 251 0.34 -7.74 -4.99
CA ALA A 251 0.65 -6.83 -6.09
C ALA A 251 -0.49 -6.71 -7.13
N GLU A 252 -1.02 -7.83 -7.62
CA GLU A 252 -2.10 -7.85 -8.62
C GLU A 252 -3.39 -7.19 -8.10
N ALA A 253 -3.72 -7.41 -6.83
CA ALA A 253 -4.90 -6.80 -6.22
C ALA A 253 -4.72 -5.28 -6.04
N ILE A 254 -3.53 -4.84 -5.63
CA ILE A 254 -3.18 -3.42 -5.53
C ILE A 254 -3.28 -2.75 -6.91
N ILE A 255 -2.68 -3.33 -7.96
CA ILE A 255 -2.77 -2.84 -9.34
C ILE A 255 -4.24 -2.74 -9.76
N HIS A 256 -5.00 -3.82 -9.55
CA HIS A 256 -6.44 -3.82 -9.84
C HIS A 256 -7.17 -2.69 -9.12
N TYR A 257 -6.92 -2.42 -7.84
CA TYR A 257 -7.60 -1.34 -7.12
C TYR A 257 -7.16 0.06 -7.57
N ILE A 258 -5.90 0.23 -8.00
CA ILE A 258 -5.44 1.48 -8.61
C ILE A 258 -6.25 1.77 -9.87
N LEU A 259 -6.37 0.77 -10.77
CA LEU A 259 -7.07 0.90 -12.05
C LEU A 259 -8.60 0.94 -11.90
N ALA A 260 -9.18 0.11 -11.04
CA ALA A 260 -10.62 0.08 -10.77
C ALA A 260 -11.10 1.40 -10.16
N GLY A 261 -10.21 2.13 -9.50
CA GLY A 261 -10.44 3.48 -9.05
C GLY A 261 -10.83 4.48 -10.17
N ASN A 262 -10.59 4.15 -11.44
CA ASN A 262 -11.10 4.91 -12.58
C ASN A 262 -12.63 4.78 -12.73
N LYS A 263 -13.26 3.71 -12.23
CA LYS A 263 -14.70 3.46 -12.46
C LYS A 263 -15.62 4.36 -11.65
N CYS A 264 -15.15 4.92 -10.53
CA CYS A 264 -15.84 6.04 -9.87
C CYS A 264 -15.93 7.29 -10.76
N ALA A 265 -15.27 7.32 -11.92
CA ALA A 265 -15.39 8.37 -12.94
C ALA A 265 -16.48 8.16 -13.98
N ALA A 266 -16.84 6.91 -14.25
CA ALA A 266 -17.38 6.54 -15.57
C ALA A 266 -18.75 5.85 -15.53
N ASP A 267 -19.15 5.25 -14.40
CA ASP A 267 -20.32 4.35 -14.37
C ASP A 267 -21.61 4.93 -13.74
N GLU A 268 -21.70 6.25 -13.48
CA GLU A 268 -22.99 6.90 -13.12
C GLU A 268 -23.61 7.73 -14.26
N VAL A 269 -23.07 7.65 -15.48
CA VAL A 269 -23.68 8.25 -16.67
C VAL A 269 -24.08 7.15 -17.65
N GLY A 270 -25.15 6.44 -17.33
CA GLY A 270 -25.86 5.63 -18.32
C GLY A 270 -26.47 4.34 -17.79
N ASN A 271 -27.80 4.34 -17.73
CA ASN A 271 -28.69 3.20 -17.54
C ASN A 271 -28.76 2.57 -16.14
N ASP A 272 -29.64 3.15 -15.32
CA ASP A 272 -30.71 2.35 -14.70
C ASP A 272 -31.96 3.22 -14.45
N ALA A 273 -32.54 3.72 -15.55
CA ALA A 273 -33.95 4.06 -15.59
C ALA A 273 -34.72 2.81 -16.07
N GLY A 274 -35.02 1.91 -15.13
CA GLY A 274 -35.57 0.59 -15.40
C GLY A 274 -36.51 0.07 -14.32
N ALA A 275 -37.62 0.76 -14.14
CA ALA A 275 -38.90 0.22 -13.66
C ALA A 275 -38.95 -0.49 -12.28
N ALA A 276 -39.31 0.28 -11.25
CA ALA A 276 -40.20 -0.22 -10.19
C ALA A 276 -41.14 0.91 -9.74
N ALA A 277 -42.23 1.08 -10.49
CA ALA A 277 -43.36 1.90 -10.09
C ALA A 277 -44.10 1.20 -8.94
N LEU A 278 -44.30 1.89 -7.82
CA LEU A 278 -45.43 1.65 -6.92
C LEU A 278 -45.83 2.96 -6.22
N SER A 279 -47.02 3.40 -6.61
CA SER A 279 -47.82 4.55 -6.15
C SER A 279 -48.25 4.38 -4.69
N THR A 280 -48.25 5.40 -3.83
CA THR A 280 -49.39 6.26 -3.42
C THR A 280 -48.95 6.95 -2.11
N GLY A 281 -49.32 8.17 -1.68
CA GLY A 281 -50.27 9.18 -2.15
C GLY A 281 -50.20 10.44 -1.23
N ALA A 282 -50.51 11.60 -1.83
CA ALA A 282 -51.19 12.81 -1.33
C ALA A 282 -50.86 13.38 0.08
N SER A 283 -50.39 14.63 0.21
CA SER A 283 -51.20 15.86 0.44
C SER A 283 -50.55 16.60 1.63
N GLY A 284 -50.38 17.91 1.78
CA GLY A 284 -50.81 19.12 1.09
C GLY A 284 -50.61 20.29 2.07
N ASN A 285 -50.38 21.51 1.55
CA ASN A 285 -50.48 22.83 2.21
C ASN A 285 -49.52 23.17 3.37
N ALA A 286 -49.21 24.42 3.74
CA ALA A 286 -49.24 25.77 3.13
C ALA A 286 -48.74 26.75 4.21
N GLY A 287 -48.03 27.82 3.84
CA GLY A 287 -47.84 29.05 4.66
C GLY A 287 -46.93 28.90 5.89
N THR A 288 -46.25 29.92 6.42
CA THR A 288 -46.33 31.37 6.26
C THR A 288 -45.17 32.00 7.05
N ALA A 289 -44.76 33.19 6.61
CA ALA A 289 -44.26 34.33 7.41
C ALA A 289 -42.92 34.25 8.16
N SER A 290 -41.91 34.85 7.51
CA SER A 290 -41.23 36.10 7.92
C SER A 290 -41.18 36.48 9.40
N SER A 291 -39.99 36.76 9.92
CA SER A 291 -39.54 38.10 10.35
C SER A 291 -38.13 37.97 10.98
N SER A 292 -37.14 38.76 10.53
CA SER A 292 -36.60 39.94 11.22
C SER A 292 -35.82 39.60 12.49
N ALA A 293 -34.65 40.14 12.85
CA ALA A 293 -33.87 41.26 12.36
C ALA A 293 -32.58 41.33 13.21
N LYS A 294 -31.60 42.10 12.67
CA LYS A 294 -30.50 42.80 13.36
C LYS A 294 -29.37 41.94 13.96
N ALA A 295 -28.14 42.00 13.44
CA ALA A 295 -27.20 43.15 13.28
C ALA A 295 -26.62 43.64 14.61
N ASN A 296 -25.31 43.40 14.80
CA ASN A 296 -24.26 44.39 15.10
C ASN A 296 -22.93 43.63 15.31
N THR A 297 -21.87 43.84 14.52
CA THR A 297 -20.86 44.94 14.59
C THR A 297 -20.29 45.09 16.01
N THR A 298 -18.99 45.14 16.29
CA THR A 298 -17.79 45.45 15.50
C THR A 298 -16.59 45.39 16.47
N SER A 299 -15.41 45.00 15.96
CA SER A 299 -14.07 45.59 16.27
C SER A 299 -13.55 45.54 17.73
N SER A 300 -12.27 45.28 18.02
CA SER A 300 -11.09 45.94 17.46
C SER A 300 -9.80 45.36 18.08
N THR A 301 -8.75 45.25 17.25
CA THR A 301 -7.31 45.59 17.46
C THR A 301 -6.64 45.43 18.86
N GLY A 302 -5.39 44.98 19.01
CA GLY A 302 -4.24 44.79 18.11
C GLY A 302 -3.09 44.07 18.85
N LEU A 303 -2.19 43.37 18.14
CA LEU A 303 -0.85 43.79 17.67
C LEU A 303 0.32 43.44 18.62
N GLY A 304 1.24 42.58 18.13
CA GLY A 304 2.59 42.30 18.68
C GLY A 304 2.93 40.80 18.68
N ALA A 305 3.26 40.16 17.55
CA ALA A 305 4.60 40.02 16.93
C ALA A 305 5.43 38.81 17.42
N LEU A 306 5.60 37.84 16.50
CA LEU A 306 6.74 36.92 16.27
C LEU A 306 7.12 35.93 17.39
N GLY A 307 7.23 34.62 17.19
CA GLY A 307 7.14 33.76 16.02
C GLY A 307 7.53 32.34 16.46
N ALA A 308 6.65 31.36 16.23
CA ALA A 308 6.88 29.91 16.24
C ALA A 308 5.55 29.23 15.96
N THR A 309 5.12 29.18 14.70
CA THR A 309 3.93 28.41 14.32
C THR A 309 4.32 26.94 14.20
N ALA A 310 4.10 26.22 15.30
CA ALA A 310 3.82 24.80 15.27
C ALA A 310 2.65 24.56 14.31
N VAL A 311 2.89 23.82 13.23
CA VAL A 311 1.81 23.37 12.35
C VAL A 311 1.09 22.28 13.10
N ALA A 312 -0.05 22.66 13.66
CA ALA A 312 -0.96 21.80 14.37
C ALA A 312 -1.53 20.75 13.41
N SER A 313 -1.21 19.50 13.71
CA SER A 313 -1.91 18.30 13.30
C SER A 313 -3.37 18.34 13.79
N SER A 314 -4.30 18.87 12.98
CA SER A 314 -5.75 18.63 13.12
C SER A 314 -6.58 19.15 11.93
N GLU A 315 -6.28 18.74 10.69
CA GLU A 315 -7.19 18.96 9.54
C GLU A 315 -7.09 17.78 8.55
N PHE A 316 -7.46 16.56 8.97
CA PHE A 316 -7.66 15.45 8.03
C PHE A 316 -8.87 14.56 8.36
N GLU A 317 -9.77 15.02 9.23
CA GLU A 317 -11.09 14.41 9.40
C GLU A 317 -12.18 15.48 9.21
N ALA A 318 -13.07 15.20 8.27
CA ALA A 318 -14.29 15.93 7.88
C ALA A 318 -14.22 16.74 6.57
N ALA A 319 -14.25 16.04 5.44
CA ALA A 319 -14.82 16.56 4.21
C ALA A 319 -15.49 15.41 3.42
N ALA A 320 -16.68 15.02 3.86
CA ALA A 320 -17.58 14.17 3.08
C ALA A 320 -18.93 14.88 2.93
N ALA A 321 -19.02 15.75 1.91
CA ALA A 321 -20.21 16.07 1.12
C ALA A 321 -19.84 17.18 0.13
N THR A 322 -19.04 16.85 -0.88
CA THR A 322 -18.76 17.74 -2.02
C THR A 322 -19.05 17.00 -3.32
N GLU A 323 -19.73 17.69 -4.22
CA GLU A 323 -20.20 17.25 -5.54
C GLU A 323 -19.16 16.37 -6.26
N HIS A 324 -19.60 15.20 -6.72
CA HIS A 324 -18.74 14.22 -7.41
C HIS A 324 -18.33 14.74 -8.79
N SER A 325 -17.27 15.54 -8.80
CA SER A 325 -16.54 15.88 -10.02
C SER A 325 -15.81 14.63 -10.52
N PRO A 326 -15.80 14.35 -11.84
CA PRO A 326 -15.05 13.22 -12.38
C PRO A 326 -13.56 13.35 -12.02
N PRO A 327 -12.85 12.23 -11.74
CA PRO A 327 -11.43 12.27 -11.44
C PRO A 327 -10.67 12.87 -12.60
N ARG A 328 -9.87 13.90 -12.29
CA ARG A 328 -9.02 14.63 -13.23
C ARG A 328 -7.92 13.76 -13.86
N LEU A 329 -7.62 12.63 -13.23
CA LEU A 329 -6.62 11.67 -13.66
C LEU A 329 -7.24 10.29 -13.92
N VAL A 330 -6.81 9.69 -15.02
CA VAL A 330 -7.01 8.28 -15.34
C VAL A 330 -5.68 7.56 -15.13
N PHE A 331 -5.74 6.40 -14.47
CA PHE A 331 -4.58 5.55 -14.23
C PHE A 331 -4.56 4.42 -15.25
N VAL A 332 -3.47 4.29 -15.98
CA VAL A 332 -3.34 3.30 -17.06
C VAL A 332 -2.06 2.51 -16.85
N GLU A 333 -2.14 1.19 -16.93
CA GLU A 333 -0.95 0.35 -16.92
C GLU A 333 -0.10 0.63 -18.17
N ALA A 334 1.21 0.78 -18.01
CA ALA A 334 2.11 0.95 -19.13
C ALA A 334 2.15 -0.32 -19.98
N ASP A 335 2.16 -0.16 -21.31
CA ASP A 335 2.21 -1.29 -22.25
C ASP A 335 3.51 -2.11 -22.11
N GLU A 336 4.59 -1.47 -21.65
CA GLU A 336 5.90 -2.09 -21.46
C GLU A 336 6.12 -2.50 -20.00
N LEU A 337 6.52 -3.76 -19.83
CA LEU A 337 6.98 -4.26 -18.53
C LEU A 337 8.29 -3.55 -18.15
N LEU A 338 8.32 -2.90 -16.99
CA LEU A 338 9.49 -2.17 -16.53
C LEU A 338 10.69 -3.08 -16.28
N ALA A 339 10.45 -4.20 -15.60
CA ALA A 339 11.47 -5.23 -15.36
C ALA A 339 10.83 -6.58 -15.04
N LYS A 340 11.58 -7.65 -15.32
CA LYS A 340 11.30 -9.00 -14.83
C LYS A 340 12.53 -9.51 -14.09
N VAL A 341 12.46 -9.65 -12.77
CA VAL A 341 13.59 -10.08 -11.93
C VAL A 341 13.26 -11.41 -11.26
N PRO A 342 14.04 -12.48 -11.49
CA PRO A 342 13.82 -13.74 -10.78
C PRO A 342 14.05 -13.58 -9.27
N PHE A 343 13.17 -14.16 -8.46
CA PHE A 343 13.33 -14.15 -7.00
C PHE A 343 14.56 -14.94 -6.53
N ASN A 344 15.06 -15.89 -7.34
CA ASN A 344 16.21 -16.74 -7.03
C ASN A 344 16.11 -17.41 -5.65
N VAL A 345 14.90 -17.86 -5.32
CA VAL A 345 14.58 -18.56 -4.08
C VAL A 345 14.53 -20.08 -4.36
N PRO A 346 15.08 -20.93 -3.48
CA PRO A 346 14.94 -22.38 -3.56
C PRO A 346 13.50 -22.85 -3.31
N LYS A 347 13.13 -23.96 -3.94
CA LYS A 347 11.80 -24.58 -3.80
C LYS A 347 11.48 -24.90 -2.35
N GLU A 348 12.49 -25.35 -1.62
CA GLU A 348 12.41 -25.76 -0.24
C GLU A 348 12.08 -24.59 0.71
N LEU A 349 12.40 -23.34 0.35
CA LEU A 349 12.03 -22.20 1.19
C LEU A 349 10.62 -21.67 0.91
N ILE A 350 9.95 -22.17 -0.14
CA ILE A 350 8.61 -21.75 -0.56
C ILE A 350 7.58 -22.84 -0.27
N GLU A 351 7.93 -24.10 -0.49
CA GLU A 351 7.01 -25.21 -0.30
C GLU A 351 7.06 -25.73 1.14
N PRO A 352 5.88 -26.13 1.68
CA PRO A 352 5.82 -26.78 2.98
C PRO A 352 6.75 -27.99 3.03
N ALA A 353 7.29 -28.29 4.22
CA ALA A 353 8.01 -29.53 4.40
C ALA A 353 7.07 -30.71 4.02
N PRO A 354 7.54 -31.69 3.24
CA PRO A 354 6.74 -32.88 2.98
C PRO A 354 6.42 -33.50 4.34
N ASP A 355 5.13 -33.57 4.68
CA ASP A 355 4.68 -34.23 5.90
C ASP A 355 5.36 -35.59 5.96
N GLY A 356 6.16 -35.78 7.01
CA GLY A 356 6.73 -37.07 7.32
C GLY A 356 5.57 -38.01 7.61
N ARG A 357 5.02 -38.65 6.57
CA ARG A 357 4.14 -39.81 6.72
C ARG A 357 4.95 -40.83 7.52
N SER A 358 4.67 -40.86 8.82
CA SER A 358 4.86 -42.00 9.67
C SER A 358 4.23 -43.19 8.95
N GLY A 359 5.10 -44.03 8.41
CA GLY A 359 4.74 -45.40 8.11
C GLY A 359 4.30 -46.05 9.41
N SER A 360 3.02 -46.33 9.51
CA SER A 360 2.50 -47.43 10.32
C SER A 360 1.60 -48.25 9.40
N SER A 361 2.25 -49.11 8.62
CA SER A 361 1.66 -50.36 8.14
C SER A 361 1.42 -51.31 9.30
#